data_AF-A0A6N2AK78-F1
#
_entry.id   AF-A0A6N2AK78-F1
#
_cell.length_a   1.000
_cell.length_b   1.000
_cell.length_c   1.000
_cell.angle_alpha   90.00
_cell.angle_beta   90.00
_cell.angle_gamma   90.00
#
_symmetry.space_group_name_H-M   'P 1'
#
loop_
_entity.id
_entity.type
_entity.pdbx_description
1 polymer ?
#
loop_
_entity_poly.entity_id
_entity_poly.type
_entity_poly.pdbx_seq_one_letter_code
_entity_poly.pdbx_strand_id
1 'polypeptide(L)' 'TKLMKFVVVIVTILALLLSIANAQQCGSQAGGALCDNGLCCSQFGYCGTTTAYCGPGCQSQCN' A
#
# COMPACT_ATOMS: atom_id res chain seq x y z
N THR A 1 -27.13 11.80 23.37
CA THR A 1 -26.82 10.39 23.02
C THR A 1 -27.07 10.05 21.55
N LYS A 2 -28.10 10.60 20.87
CA LYS A 2 -28.29 10.44 19.40
C LYS A 2 -27.16 11.05 18.56
N LEU A 3 -26.72 12.27 18.89
CA LEU A 3 -25.59 12.94 18.22
C LEU A 3 -24.29 12.12 18.31
N MET A 4 -23.99 11.57 19.49
CA MET A 4 -22.80 10.74 19.70
C MET A 4 -22.85 9.44 18.89
N LYS A 5 -24.03 8.86 18.67
CA LYS A 5 -24.20 7.69 17.79
C LYS A 5 -23.95 8.04 16.31
N PHE A 6 -24.40 9.20 15.83
CA PHE A 6 -24.11 9.64 14.47
C PHE A 6 -22.60 9.90 14.27
N VAL A 7 -21.95 10.55 15.24
CA VAL A 7 -20.50 10.77 15.20
C VAL A 7 -19.73 9.45 15.17
N VAL A 8 -20.12 8.47 16.00
CA VAL A 8 -19.51 7.14 16.01
C VAL A 8 -19.71 6.40 14.67
N VAL A 9 -20.89 6.50 14.07
CA VAL A 9 -21.16 5.89 12.74
C VAL A 9 -20.32 6.54 11.65
N ILE A 10 -20.17 7.88 11.64
CA ILE A 10 -19.35 8.58 10.64
C ILE A 10 -17.86 8.20 10.80
N VAL A 11 -17.35 8.17 12.03
CA VAL A 11 -15.95 7.81 12.30
C VAL A 11 -15.64 6.36 11.91
N THR A 12 -16.55 5.43 12.19
CA THR A 12 -16.37 4.01 11.82
C THR A 12 -16.45 3.79 10.31
N ILE A 13 -17.35 4.48 9.60
CA ILE A 13 -17.40 4.46 8.13
C ILE A 13 -16.12 5.03 7.53
N LEU A 14 -15.61 6.16 8.05
CA LEU A 14 -14.37 6.77 7.57
C LEU A 14 -13.15 5.85 7.79
N ALA A 15 -13.06 5.18 8.94
CA ALA A 15 -12.02 4.21 9.22
C ALA A 15 -12.09 2.98 8.27
N LEU A 16 -13.31 2.52 7.95
CA LEU A 16 -13.52 1.43 7.01
C LEU A 16 -13.06 1.81 5.59
N LEU A 17 -13.28 3.06 5.16
CA LEU A 17 -12.85 3.57 3.85
C LEU A 17 -11.33 3.63 3.68
N LEU A 18 -10.57 3.82 4.76
CA LEU A 18 -9.10 3.81 4.72
C LEU A 18 -8.52 2.39 4.53
N SER A 19 -9.28 1.36 4.88
CA SER A 19 -8.85 -0.04 4.84
C SER A 19 -8.78 -0.62 3.43
N ILE A 20 -9.34 0.08 2.44
CA ILE A 20 -9.53 -0.40 1.07
C ILE A 20 -8.35 -0.03 0.16
N ALA A 21 -7.46 0.87 0.61
CA ALA A 21 -6.34 1.39 -0.17
C ALA A 21 -4.98 0.86 0.34
N ASN A 22 -4.85 -0.46 0.48
CA ASN A 22 -3.57 -1.07 0.83
C ASN A 22 -2.75 -1.33 -0.44
N ALA A 23 -1.66 -0.60 -0.62
CA ALA A 23 -0.66 -0.92 -1.63
C ALA A 23 0.16 -2.15 -1.19
N GLN A 24 0.41 -3.08 -2.10
CA GLN A 24 1.21 -4.27 -1.81
C GLN A 24 2.65 -3.88 -1.46
N GLN A 25 3.12 -4.33 -0.30
CA GLN A 25 4.47 -4.05 0.19
C GLN A 25 5.45 -5.14 -0.27
N CYS A 26 6.71 -4.75 -0.43
CA CYS A 26 7.79 -5.60 -0.93
C CYS A 26 9.16 -5.17 -0.40
N GLY A 27 10.20 -5.94 -0.74
CA GLY A 27 11.58 -5.57 -0.47
C GLY A 27 11.92 -5.60 1.03
N SER A 28 12.95 -4.84 1.41
CA SER A 28 13.47 -4.80 2.78
C SER A 28 12.42 -4.38 3.82
N GLN A 29 11.45 -3.55 3.42
CA GLN A 29 10.34 -3.09 4.26
C GLN A 29 9.31 -4.19 4.54
N ALA A 30 9.31 -5.26 3.75
CA ALA A 30 8.41 -6.39 3.86
C ALA A 30 9.17 -7.74 4.00
N GLY A 31 10.33 -7.73 4.66
CA GLY A 31 11.08 -8.96 4.93
C GLY A 31 11.60 -9.67 3.69
N GLY A 32 11.84 -8.94 2.60
CA GLY A 32 12.30 -9.47 1.32
C GLY A 32 11.18 -10.00 0.43
N ALA A 33 9.90 -9.73 0.75
CA ALA A 33 8.78 -10.13 -0.09
C ALA A 33 8.92 -9.61 -1.52
N LEU A 34 8.59 -10.46 -2.49
CA LEU A 34 8.48 -10.07 -3.89
C LEU A 34 7.07 -9.54 -4.18
N CYS A 35 6.96 -8.72 -5.20
CA CYS A 35 5.66 -8.31 -5.70
C CYS A 35 5.03 -9.40 -6.55
N ASP A 36 3.70 -9.51 -6.48
CA ASP A 36 2.94 -10.39 -7.37
C ASP A 36 3.00 -9.91 -8.81
N ASN A 37 2.66 -10.80 -9.75
CA ASN A 37 2.58 -10.52 -11.18
C ASN A 37 3.85 -9.92 -11.81
N GLY A 38 5.03 -10.13 -11.21
CA GLY A 38 6.28 -9.60 -11.74
C GLY A 38 6.44 -8.09 -11.59
N LEU A 39 5.64 -7.44 -10.74
CA LEU A 39 5.71 -5.99 -10.56
C LEU A 39 7.05 -5.56 -9.94
N CYS A 40 7.54 -4.38 -10.30
CA CYS A 40 8.75 -3.82 -9.73
C CYS A 40 8.52 -3.45 -8.26
N CYS A 41 9.52 -3.75 -7.42
CA CYS A 41 9.56 -3.27 -6.06
C CYS A 41 10.33 -1.95 -5.98
N SER A 42 9.63 -0.85 -5.69
CA SER A 42 10.25 0.48 -5.53
C SER A 42 11.28 0.53 -4.41
N GLN A 43 12.13 1.56 -4.39
CA GLN A 43 13.03 1.85 -3.27
C GLN A 43 12.33 2.00 -1.91
N PHE A 44 11.02 2.29 -1.93
CA PHE A 44 10.19 2.51 -0.74
C PHE A 44 9.43 1.26 -0.29
N GLY A 45 9.61 0.13 -0.98
CA GLY A 45 8.99 -1.14 -0.60
C GLY A 45 7.53 -1.26 -1.00
N TYR A 46 7.17 -0.70 -2.16
CA TYR A 46 5.84 -0.84 -2.76
C TYR A 46 5.92 -1.36 -4.19
N CYS A 47 4.90 -2.09 -4.61
CA CYS A 47 4.79 -2.72 -5.92
C CYS A 47 4.12 -1.83 -6.98
N GLY A 48 4.67 -1.80 -8.19
CA GLY A 48 4.09 -1.08 -9.33
C GLY A 48 4.87 -1.26 -10.63
N THR A 49 4.42 -0.59 -11.70
CA THR A 49 5.00 -0.72 -13.06
C THR A 49 5.61 0.55 -13.62
N THR A 50 5.44 1.70 -12.98
CA THR A 50 5.96 2.97 -13.50
C THR A 50 7.43 3.17 -13.12
N THR A 51 8.08 4.18 -13.71
CA THR A 51 9.47 4.55 -13.39
C THR A 51 9.69 4.83 -11.90
N ALA A 52 8.66 5.25 -11.15
CA ALA A 52 8.76 5.43 -9.70
C ALA A 52 9.00 4.11 -8.94
N TYR A 53 8.63 2.98 -9.55
CA TYR A 53 8.78 1.64 -8.98
C TYR A 53 9.94 0.87 -9.62
N CYS A 54 10.09 0.95 -10.94
CA CYS A 54 11.09 0.21 -11.71
C CYS A 54 12.39 0.98 -11.93
N GLY A 55 12.43 2.27 -11.58
CA GLY A 55 13.58 3.15 -11.82
C GLY A 55 14.72 2.96 -10.83
N PRO A 56 15.61 3.97 -10.71
CA PRO A 56 16.73 3.93 -9.77
C PRO A 56 16.28 3.57 -8.35
N GLY A 57 17.00 2.66 -7.70
CA GLY A 57 16.68 2.20 -6.34
C GLY A 57 15.60 1.10 -6.28
N CYS A 58 15.08 0.62 -7.41
CA CYS A 58 14.26 -0.57 -7.44
C CYS A 58 14.96 -1.76 -6.75
N GLN A 59 14.24 -2.41 -5.84
CA GLN A 59 14.76 -3.47 -4.98
C GLN A 59 14.65 -4.87 -5.63
N SER A 60 13.65 -5.11 -6.47
CA SER A 60 13.43 -6.39 -7.14
C SER A 60 12.51 -6.25 -8.36
N GLN A 61 12.61 -7.20 -9.30
CA GLN A 61 11.74 -7.30 -10.49
C GLN A 61 11.72 -6.04 -11.37
N CYS A 62 12.89 -5.42 -11.59
CA CYS A 62 13.02 -4.11 -12.23
C CYS A 62 13.06 -4.12 -13.77
N ASN A 63 12.86 -5.29 -14.39
CA ASN A 63 13.06 -5.53 -15.84
C ASN A 63 11.76 -5.90 -16.53
#